data_AF-A0A7X9MFU5-F1
#
_entry.id   AF-A0A7X9MFU5-F1
#
_cell.length_a   1.000
_cell.length_b   1.000
_cell.length_c   1.000
_cell.angle_alpha   90.00
_cell.angle_beta   90.00
_cell.angle_gamma   90.00
#
_symmetry.space_group_name_H-M   'P 1'
#
loop_
_entity.id
_entity.type
_entity.pdbx_description
1 polymer ?
#
loop_
_entity_poly.entity_id
_entity_poly.type
_entity_poly.pdbx_seq_one_letter_code
_entity_poly.pdbx_strand_id
1 'polypeptide(L)'
;MQKIKLYYKGNFRYLLFHYQGKQYLLDRSPKHFLGSFCLPLNWYFYQKVYAISDEELFKIEEKNSKASKFILPTSLAAGLAVFVNAWARMNHIDLFANFYVNFSIVTSLLLVVIGLLLSFSLLQLLYSKKKKSLEKLLNRSLEQSIFYKIKPVNSLRFYVKMLLLRLCFFALALIFALAFIYIKNVAMLLIMILTMFIFLATINVAFAPGDEREYEIVEVIS
;
A
#
# COMPACT_ATOMS: atom_id res chain seq x y z
N MET A 1 4.15 -29.05 -7.57
CA MET A 1 3.95 -27.77 -6.86
C MET A 1 2.48 -27.41 -6.92
N GLN A 2 1.85 -27.12 -5.78
CA GLN A 2 0.41 -26.80 -5.74
C GLN A 2 0.20 -25.31 -5.93
N LYS A 3 -0.74 -24.97 -6.81
CA LYS A 3 -1.10 -23.59 -7.10
C LYS A 3 -2.17 -23.09 -6.13
N ILE A 4 -2.05 -21.83 -5.73
CA ILE A 4 -3.00 -21.14 -4.85
C ILE A 4 -3.54 -19.89 -5.56
N LYS A 5 -4.76 -19.49 -5.18
CA LYS A 5 -5.36 -18.22 -5.58
C LYS A 5 -5.52 -17.33 -4.36
N LEU A 6 -5.28 -16.04 -4.55
CA LEU A 6 -5.41 -15.04 -3.50
C LEU A 6 -6.74 -14.31 -3.63
N TYR A 7 -7.45 -14.18 -2.52
CA TYR A 7 -8.74 -13.52 -2.42
C TYR A 7 -8.64 -12.26 -1.57
N TYR A 8 -9.26 -11.18 -2.04
CA TYR A 8 -9.35 -9.93 -1.30
C TYR A 8 -10.71 -9.79 -0.63
N LYS A 9 -10.70 -9.66 0.70
CA LYS A 9 -11.89 -9.43 1.52
C LYS A 9 -11.73 -8.15 2.37
N GLY A 10 -11.32 -7.05 1.74
CA GLY A 10 -11.37 -5.71 2.36
C GLY A 10 -10.24 -5.35 3.30
N ASN A 11 -9.16 -6.14 3.35
CA ASN A 11 -8.00 -5.85 4.19
C ASN A 11 -6.78 -5.45 3.35
N PHE A 12 -6.31 -4.21 3.53
CA PHE A 12 -5.14 -3.68 2.84
C PHE A 12 -3.85 -4.46 3.12
N ARG A 13 -3.71 -5.07 4.32
CA ARG A 13 -2.51 -5.80 4.72
C ARG A 13 -2.61 -7.29 4.41
N TYR A 14 -3.77 -7.90 4.64
CA TYR A 14 -3.93 -9.35 4.59
C TYR A 14 -4.72 -9.82 3.37
N LEU A 15 -4.30 -10.94 2.78
CA LEU A 15 -5.02 -11.64 1.72
C LEU A 15 -5.38 -13.06 2.17
N LEU A 16 -6.50 -13.57 1.70
CA LEU A 16 -6.94 -14.93 2.02
C LEU A 16 -6.53 -15.89 0.91
N PHE A 17 -6.17 -17.11 1.28
CA PHE A 17 -5.99 -18.19 0.32
C PHE A 17 -6.27 -19.55 0.94
N HIS A 18 -6.58 -20.51 0.09
CA HIS A 18 -6.83 -21.89 0.49
C HIS A 18 -5.65 -22.76 0.09
N TYR A 19 -5.21 -23.63 1.00
CA TYR A 19 -4.11 -24.57 0.76
C TYR A 19 -4.31 -25.83 1.60
N GLN A 20 -4.24 -27.00 0.97
CA GLN A 20 -4.37 -28.32 1.63
C GLN A 20 -5.59 -28.45 2.55
N GLY A 21 -6.78 -28.01 2.11
CA GLY A 21 -8.00 -28.12 2.91
C GLY A 21 -8.10 -27.10 4.06
N LYS A 22 -7.09 -26.25 4.25
CA LYS A 22 -7.06 -25.22 5.30
C LYS A 22 -7.05 -23.82 4.70
N GLN A 23 -7.51 -22.86 5.50
CA GLN A 23 -7.55 -21.46 5.13
C GLN A 23 -6.41 -20.69 5.79
N TYR A 24 -5.87 -19.73 5.05
CA TYR A 24 -4.70 -18.96 5.47
C TYR A 24 -4.85 -17.48 5.15
N LEU A 25 -4.27 -16.65 6.03
CA LEU A 25 -4.06 -15.22 5.85
C LEU A 25 -2.60 -14.95 5.50
N LEU A 26 -2.35 -14.47 4.29
CA LEU A 26 -1.07 -13.94 3.85
C LEU A 26 -0.89 -12.50 4.33
N ASP A 27 0.19 -12.23 5.06
CA ASP A 27 0.62 -10.87 5.39
C ASP A 27 1.47 -10.27 4.27
N ARG A 28 0.98 -9.21 3.63
CA ARG A 28 1.70 -8.51 2.55
C ARG A 28 2.73 -7.50 3.04
N SER A 29 2.77 -7.22 4.35
CA SER A 29 3.74 -6.27 4.86
C SER A 29 5.17 -6.81 4.62
N PRO A 30 6.06 -6.02 4.01
CA PRO A 30 7.43 -6.44 3.79
C PRO A 30 8.12 -6.69 5.12
N LYS A 31 8.75 -7.87 5.25
CA LYS A 31 9.53 -8.22 6.45
C LYS A 31 10.77 -7.33 6.61
N HIS A 32 11.38 -6.95 5.48
CA HIS A 32 12.62 -6.18 5.43
C HIS A 32 12.37 -4.78 4.88
N PHE A 33 13.08 -3.79 5.42
CA PHE A 33 13.04 -2.41 4.94
C PHE A 33 13.28 -2.32 3.43
N LEU A 34 14.33 -2.99 2.93
CA LEU A 34 14.66 -3.06 1.50
C LEU A 34 13.54 -3.66 0.64
N GLY A 35 12.77 -4.60 1.21
CA GLY A 35 11.58 -5.15 0.57
C GLY A 35 10.56 -4.05 0.23
N SER A 36 10.47 -3.01 1.06
CA SER A 36 9.57 -1.85 0.84
C SER A 36 9.90 -1.05 -0.43
N PHE A 37 11.17 -1.06 -0.85
CA PHE A 37 11.67 -0.26 -1.97
C PHE A 37 11.77 -1.05 -3.27
N CYS A 38 12.06 -2.35 -3.21
CA CYS A 38 12.34 -3.15 -4.40
C CYS A 38 11.33 -4.30 -4.61
N LEU A 39 10.47 -4.15 -5.62
CA LEU A 39 9.88 -5.32 -6.31
C LEU A 39 10.87 -5.75 -7.40
N PRO A 40 11.17 -7.05 -7.59
CA PRO A 40 10.48 -8.27 -7.15
C PRO A 40 11.11 -8.93 -5.92
N LEU A 41 12.07 -8.28 -5.25
CA LEU A 41 12.82 -8.86 -4.13
C LEU A 41 11.90 -9.46 -3.06
N ASN A 42 10.71 -8.88 -2.84
CA ASN A 42 9.70 -9.45 -1.95
C ASN A 42 9.29 -10.89 -2.25
N TRP A 43 9.25 -11.34 -3.51
CA TRP A 43 8.87 -12.72 -3.86
C TRP A 43 9.97 -13.75 -3.56
N TYR A 44 11.20 -13.30 -3.34
CA TYR A 44 12.32 -14.17 -2.98
C TYR A 44 12.40 -14.42 -1.47
N PHE A 45 11.84 -13.53 -0.66
CA PHE A 45 11.78 -13.68 0.79
C PHE A 45 10.65 -14.62 1.21
N TYR A 46 10.67 -15.05 2.47
CA TYR A 46 9.57 -15.76 3.10
C TYR A 46 8.50 -14.79 3.62
N GLN A 47 7.24 -15.17 3.42
CA GLN A 47 6.06 -14.39 3.80
C GLN A 47 5.43 -14.99 5.03
N LYS A 48 4.95 -14.13 5.92
CA LYS A 48 4.20 -14.56 7.09
C LYS A 48 2.79 -14.96 6.67
N VAL A 49 2.39 -16.13 7.12
CA VAL A 49 1.10 -16.71 6.88
C VAL A 49 0.49 -17.15 8.21
N TYR A 50 -0.81 -16.93 8.38
CA TYR A 50 -1.55 -17.33 9.58
C TYR A 50 -2.65 -18.29 9.20
N ALA A 51 -2.70 -19.47 9.82
CA ALA A 51 -3.85 -20.36 9.68
C ALA A 51 -5.08 -19.71 10.33
N ILE A 52 -6.24 -19.87 9.69
CA ILE A 52 -7.53 -19.41 10.22
C ILE A 52 -8.57 -20.53 10.17
N SER A 53 -9.56 -20.48 11.06
CA SER A 53 -10.71 -21.36 11.02
C SER A 53 -11.82 -20.83 10.10
N ASP A 54 -12.79 -21.68 9.75
CA ASP A 54 -13.93 -21.27 8.92
C ASP A 54 -14.83 -20.23 9.64
N GLU A 55 -14.93 -20.31 10.97
CA GLU A 55 -15.63 -19.30 11.78
C GLU A 55 -14.95 -17.92 11.69
N GLU A 56 -13.62 -17.90 11.70
CA GLU A 56 -12.83 -16.68 11.56
C GLU A 56 -12.97 -16.07 10.17
N LEU A 57 -13.02 -16.91 9.13
CA LEU A 57 -13.32 -16.46 7.78
C LEU A 57 -14.68 -15.75 7.75
N PHE A 58 -15.72 -16.38 8.29
CA PHE A 58 -17.09 -15.82 8.26
C PHE A 58 -17.13 -14.41 8.89
N LYS A 59 -16.45 -14.20 10.03
CA LYS A 59 -16.35 -12.87 10.66
C LYS A 59 -15.67 -11.83 9.78
N ILE A 60 -14.62 -12.23 9.05
CA ILE A 60 -13.92 -11.34 8.10
C ILE A 60 -14.86 -10.97 6.94
N GLU A 61 -15.58 -11.96 6.40
CA GLU A 61 -16.51 -11.74 5.30
C GLU A 61 -17.69 -10.84 5.69
N GLU A 62 -18.26 -11.04 6.89
CA GLU A 62 -19.34 -10.22 7.41
C GLU A 62 -18.91 -8.77 7.62
N LYS A 63 -17.72 -8.53 8.18
CA LYS A 63 -17.17 -7.17 8.31
C LYS A 63 -16.97 -6.52 6.95
N ASN A 64 -16.46 -7.27 5.97
CA ASN A 64 -16.21 -6.74 4.64
C ASN A 64 -17.49 -6.44 3.87
N SER A 65 -18.53 -7.28 3.98
CA SER A 65 -19.82 -7.04 3.34
C SER A 65 -20.53 -5.79 3.87
N LYS A 66 -20.28 -5.42 5.13
CA LYS A 66 -20.72 -4.13 5.71
C LYS A 66 -19.91 -2.96 5.16
N ALA A 67 -18.59 -3.12 5.01
CA ALA A 67 -17.70 -2.07 4.52
C ALA A 67 -17.82 -1.80 3.01
N SER A 68 -18.10 -2.82 2.20
CA SER A 68 -18.23 -2.71 0.74
C SER A 68 -19.44 -1.88 0.30
N LYS A 69 -20.38 -1.58 1.21
CA LYS A 69 -21.50 -0.68 0.95
C LYS A 69 -21.07 0.80 0.88
N PHE A 70 -19.89 1.15 1.37
CA PHE A 70 -19.35 2.50 1.32
C PHE A 70 -18.27 2.60 0.23
N ILE A 71 -18.68 2.86 -1.00
CA ILE A 71 -17.79 3.14 -2.13
C ILE A 71 -17.92 4.62 -2.43
N LEU A 72 -16.85 5.39 -2.20
CA LEU A 72 -16.82 6.79 -2.63
C LEU A 72 -16.71 6.81 -4.17
N PRO A 73 -17.69 7.35 -4.91
CA PRO A 73 -17.64 7.35 -6.36
C PRO A 73 -16.45 8.18 -6.85
N THR A 74 -15.71 7.67 -7.84
CA THR A 74 -14.62 8.43 -8.48
C THR A 74 -15.13 9.75 -9.06
N SER A 75 -16.38 9.77 -9.53
CA SER A 75 -17.08 10.99 -9.99
C SER A 75 -17.29 12.01 -8.88
N LEU A 76 -17.56 11.58 -7.63
CA LEU A 76 -17.71 12.48 -6.49
C LEU A 76 -16.37 13.10 -6.10
N ALA A 77 -15.29 12.31 -6.08
CA ALA A 77 -13.95 12.83 -5.81
C ALA A 77 -13.48 13.80 -6.89
N ALA A 78 -13.68 13.46 -8.16
CA ALA A 78 -13.37 14.34 -9.29
C ALA A 78 -14.22 15.62 -9.25
N GLY A 79 -15.53 15.48 -8.99
CA GLY A 79 -16.45 16.61 -8.84
C GLY A 79 -16.05 17.55 -7.71
N LEU A 80 -15.67 17.01 -6.54
CA LEU A 80 -15.15 17.80 -5.42
C LEU A 80 -13.86 18.53 -5.78
N ALA A 81 -12.92 17.88 -6.47
CA ALA A 81 -11.68 18.52 -6.89
C ALA A 81 -11.92 19.68 -7.86
N VAL A 82 -12.80 19.48 -8.85
CA VAL A 82 -13.20 20.53 -9.80
C VAL A 82 -13.93 21.66 -9.07
N PHE A 83 -14.85 21.33 -8.17
CA PHE A 83 -15.60 22.30 -7.37
C PHE A 83 -14.67 23.17 -6.50
N VAL A 84 -13.75 22.54 -5.76
CA VAL A 84 -12.79 23.26 -4.90
C VAL A 84 -11.92 24.20 -5.73
N ASN A 85 -11.46 23.74 -6.91
CA ASN A 85 -10.65 24.56 -7.81
C ASN A 85 -11.46 25.73 -8.40
N ALA A 86 -12.71 25.49 -8.84
CA ALA A 86 -13.60 26.52 -9.36
C ALA A 86 -13.97 27.55 -8.28
N TRP A 87 -14.29 27.11 -7.06
CA TRP A 87 -14.60 27.96 -5.93
C TRP A 87 -13.39 28.80 -5.51
N ALA A 88 -12.19 28.20 -5.44
CA ALA A 88 -10.97 28.94 -5.12
C ALA A 88 -10.68 30.02 -6.17
N ARG A 89 -10.84 29.70 -7.46
CA ARG A 89 -10.69 30.66 -8.55
C ARG A 89 -11.71 31.80 -8.47
N MET A 90 -12.97 31.49 -8.16
CA MET A 90 -14.04 32.49 -8.00
C MET A 90 -13.75 33.47 -6.85
N ASN A 91 -13.08 33.00 -5.79
CA ASN A 91 -12.69 33.83 -4.65
C ASN A 91 -11.29 34.46 -4.80
N HIS A 92 -10.68 34.37 -5.98
CA HIS A 92 -9.31 34.85 -6.24
C HIS A 92 -8.26 34.26 -5.27
N ILE A 93 -8.53 33.08 -4.72
CA ILE A 93 -7.61 32.35 -3.86
C ILE A 93 -6.73 31.51 -4.78
N ASP A 94 -5.46 31.89 -4.89
CA ASP A 94 -4.47 30.99 -5.45
C ASP A 94 -4.10 29.95 -4.38
N LEU A 95 -4.63 28.73 -4.56
CA LEU A 95 -4.44 27.59 -3.67
C LEU A 95 -2.96 27.25 -3.44
N PHE A 96 -2.05 27.73 -4.30
CA PHE A 96 -0.62 27.48 -4.20
C PHE A 96 0.20 28.74 -3.90
N ALA A 97 -0.35 29.94 -4.05
CA ALA A 97 0.40 31.19 -3.83
C ALA A 97 0.81 31.43 -2.38
N ASN A 98 0.02 30.96 -1.42
CA ASN A 98 0.27 31.26 0.00
C ASN A 98 1.24 30.26 0.67
N PHE A 99 1.79 29.31 -0.09
CA PHE A 99 2.63 28.23 0.44
C PHE A 99 4.13 28.40 0.13
N TYR A 100 4.54 29.54 -0.42
CA TYR A 100 5.95 29.83 -0.65
C TYR A 100 6.69 30.12 0.65
N VAL A 101 7.88 29.54 0.80
CA VAL A 101 8.72 29.65 1.98
C VAL A 101 10.14 30.05 1.60
N ASN A 102 10.75 30.94 2.36
CA ASN A 102 12.12 31.41 2.11
C ASN A 102 13.17 30.53 2.81
N PHE A 103 13.07 29.21 2.66
CA PHE A 103 14.03 28.28 3.25
C PHE A 103 15.35 28.26 2.48
N SER A 104 16.43 27.97 3.20
CA SER A 104 17.72 27.64 2.59
C SER A 104 17.63 26.26 1.91
N ILE A 105 18.52 25.99 0.95
CA ILE A 105 18.58 24.68 0.28
C ILE A 105 18.79 23.56 1.30
N VAL A 106 19.63 23.79 2.32
CA VAL A 106 19.90 22.81 3.39
C VAL A 106 18.62 22.50 4.18
N THR A 107 17.88 23.54 4.57
CA THR A 107 16.60 23.37 5.28
C THR A 107 15.57 22.64 4.43
N SER A 108 15.46 22.97 3.14
CA SER A 108 14.57 22.27 2.22
C SER A 108 14.95 20.79 2.06
N LEU A 109 16.24 20.47 1.97
CA LEU A 109 16.72 19.09 1.90
C LEU A 109 16.36 18.31 3.17
N LEU A 110 16.56 18.90 4.35
CA LEU A 110 16.17 18.30 5.62
C LEU A 110 14.67 18.01 5.68
N LEU A 111 13.83 18.95 5.22
CA LEU A 111 12.38 18.76 5.15
C LEU A 111 11.97 17.64 4.18
N VAL A 112 12.67 17.49 3.05
CA VAL A 112 12.45 16.34 2.15
C VAL A 112 12.75 15.03 2.87
N VAL A 113 13.88 14.93 3.57
CA VAL A 113 14.25 13.71 4.33
C VAL A 113 13.21 13.40 5.42
N ILE A 114 12.78 14.42 6.17
CA ILE A 114 11.71 14.28 7.17
C ILE A 114 10.41 13.81 6.50
N GLY A 115 10.06 14.35 5.33
CA GLY A 115 8.89 13.94 4.56
C GLY A 115 8.93 12.47 4.11
N LEU A 116 10.10 11.97 3.70
CA LEU A 116 10.30 10.56 3.36
C LEU A 116 10.11 9.66 4.59
N LEU A 117 10.69 10.03 5.74
CA LEU A 117 10.52 9.31 7.00
C LEU A 117 9.06 9.32 7.48
N LEU A 118 8.36 10.44 7.31
CA LEU A 118 6.95 10.58 7.62
C LEU A 118 6.09 9.66 6.75
N SER A 119 6.36 9.62 5.45
CA SER A 119 5.66 8.74 4.49
C SER A 119 5.79 7.27 4.89
N PHE A 120 7.01 6.84 5.26
CA PHE A 120 7.25 5.49 5.73
C PHE A 120 6.55 5.21 7.07
N SER A 121 6.65 6.12 8.03
CA SER A 121 6.02 5.99 9.35
C SER A 121 4.49 5.89 9.25
N LEU A 122 3.87 6.69 8.39
CA LEU A 122 2.42 6.63 8.12
C LEU A 122 1.99 5.25 7.59
N LEU A 123 2.78 4.66 6.68
CA LEU A 123 2.50 3.31 6.18
C LEU A 123 2.60 2.26 7.30
N GLN A 124 3.62 2.37 8.17
CA GLN A 124 3.78 1.45 9.31
C GLN A 124 2.64 1.59 10.33
N LEU A 125 2.17 2.82 10.58
CA LEU A 125 1.00 3.08 11.42
C LEU A 125 -0.26 2.47 10.81
N LEU A 126 -0.45 2.58 9.49
CA LEU A 126 -1.56 1.94 8.80
C LEU A 126 -1.50 0.42 8.95
N TYR A 127 -0.35 -0.20 8.72
CA TYR A 127 -0.18 -1.65 8.90
C TYR A 127 -0.42 -2.10 10.33
N SER A 128 0.01 -1.33 11.32
CA SER A 128 -0.21 -1.62 12.74
C SER A 128 -1.69 -1.51 13.10
N LYS A 129 -2.38 -0.47 12.64
CA LYS A 129 -3.84 -0.31 12.82
C LYS A 129 -4.60 -1.47 12.18
N LYS A 130 -4.23 -1.89 10.97
CA LYS A 130 -4.89 -3.02 10.28
C LYS A 130 -4.64 -4.36 10.97
N LYS A 131 -3.45 -4.60 11.52
CA LYS A 131 -3.16 -5.78 12.35
C LYS A 131 -4.02 -5.80 13.62
N LYS A 132 -3.98 -4.73 14.43
CA LYS A 132 -4.77 -4.62 15.66
C LYS A 132 -6.27 -4.77 15.40
N SER A 133 -6.77 -4.20 14.31
CA SER A 133 -8.18 -4.32 13.91
C SER A 133 -8.57 -5.75 13.53
N LEU A 134 -7.64 -6.53 12.97
CA LEU A 134 -7.88 -7.92 12.62
C LEU A 134 -7.79 -8.82 13.87
N GLU A 135 -6.77 -8.64 14.72
CA GLU A 135 -6.64 -9.37 15.99
C GLU A 135 -7.87 -9.17 16.88
N LYS A 136 -8.39 -7.94 16.97
CA LYS A 136 -9.63 -7.64 17.68
C LYS A 136 -10.86 -8.34 17.08
N LEU A 137 -10.90 -8.52 15.75
CA LEU A 137 -12.00 -9.21 15.08
C LEU A 137 -11.95 -10.72 15.31
N LEU A 138 -10.74 -11.28 15.30
CA LEU A 138 -10.50 -12.72 15.50
C LEU A 138 -10.49 -13.11 16.98
N ASN A 139 -10.41 -12.13 17.89
CA ASN A 139 -10.29 -12.33 19.34
C ASN A 139 -9.06 -13.17 19.73
N ARG A 140 -7.96 -13.04 18.99
CA ARG A 140 -6.68 -13.69 19.27
C ARG A 140 -5.50 -12.90 18.69
N SER A 141 -4.30 -13.17 19.20
CA SER A 141 -3.07 -12.60 18.65
C SER A 141 -2.63 -13.33 17.37
N LEU A 142 -2.08 -12.57 16.41
CA LEU A 142 -1.45 -13.09 15.20
C LEU A 142 0.06 -13.20 15.40
N GLU A 143 0.48 -13.92 16.43
CA GLU A 143 1.89 -14.12 16.79
C GLU A 143 2.47 -15.41 16.21
N GLN A 144 1.70 -16.50 16.23
CA GLN A 144 2.09 -17.78 15.63
C GLN A 144 1.96 -17.70 14.10
N SER A 145 3.04 -17.31 13.43
CA SER A 145 3.12 -17.25 11.96
C SER A 145 3.89 -18.44 11.39
N ILE A 146 3.39 -19.00 10.30
CA ILE A 146 4.11 -19.94 9.44
C ILE A 146 4.76 -19.15 8.31
N PHE A 147 5.91 -19.59 7.80
CA PHE A 147 6.63 -18.91 6.73
C PHE A 147 6.51 -19.67 5.42
N TYR A 148 5.80 -19.10 4.45
CA TYR A 148 5.70 -19.66 3.10
C TYR A 148 6.49 -18.82 2.12
N LYS A 149 7.19 -19.47 1.20
CA LYS A 149 7.79 -18.82 0.04
C LYS A 149 6.80 -18.86 -1.12
N ILE A 150 6.19 -17.70 -1.40
CA ILE A 150 5.12 -17.59 -2.41
C ILE A 150 5.62 -16.79 -3.61
N LYS A 151 5.56 -17.38 -4.80
CA LYS A 151 5.90 -16.72 -6.07
C LYS A 151 4.70 -16.70 -7.01
N PRO A 152 4.52 -15.64 -7.83
CA PRO A 152 3.51 -15.66 -8.88
C PRO A 152 3.89 -16.65 -9.99
N VAL A 153 2.89 -17.31 -10.59
CA VAL A 153 3.08 -18.16 -11.77
C VAL A 153 3.29 -17.27 -13.00
N ASN A 154 4.41 -17.50 -13.71
CA ASN A 154 4.85 -16.87 -14.97
C ASN A 154 3.95 -15.76 -15.55
N SER A 155 4.15 -14.53 -15.07
CA SER A 155 3.53 -13.33 -15.65
C SER A 155 4.55 -12.18 -15.76
N LEU A 156 5.58 -12.38 -16.59
CA LEU A 156 6.61 -11.35 -16.90
C LEU A 156 5.98 -9.99 -17.22
N ARG A 157 4.85 -9.99 -17.95
CA ARG A 157 4.07 -8.79 -18.26
C ARG A 157 3.58 -8.04 -17.01
N PHE A 158 3.14 -8.77 -15.98
CA PHE A 158 2.72 -8.17 -14.71
C PHE A 158 3.92 -7.58 -13.97
N TYR A 159 5.04 -8.30 -13.95
CA TYR A 159 6.27 -7.79 -13.35
C TYR A 159 6.72 -6.47 -13.98
N VAL A 160 6.78 -6.42 -15.31
CA VAL A 160 7.16 -5.20 -16.06
C VAL A 160 6.17 -4.05 -15.78
N LYS A 161 4.85 -4.33 -15.77
CA LYS A 161 3.84 -3.33 -15.43
C LYS A 161 4.04 -2.75 -14.02
N MET A 162 4.32 -3.61 -13.03
CA MET A 162 4.56 -3.19 -11.65
C MET A 162 5.86 -2.40 -11.50
N LEU A 163 6.91 -2.81 -12.20
CA LEU A 163 8.18 -2.11 -12.22
C LEU A 163 8.01 -0.71 -12.82
N LEU A 164 7.35 -0.61 -13.98
CA LEU A 164 7.07 0.67 -14.64
C LEU A 164 6.21 1.60 -13.75
N LEU A 165 5.17 1.06 -13.11
CA LEU A 165 4.34 1.81 -12.17
C LEU A 165 5.17 2.39 -11.03
N ARG A 166 6.08 1.60 -10.47
CA ARG A 166 6.97 2.04 -9.39
C ARG A 166 7.97 3.09 -9.84
N LEU A 167 8.58 2.90 -11.01
CA LEU A 167 9.47 3.90 -11.61
C LEU A 167 8.74 5.22 -11.86
N CYS A 168 7.49 5.16 -12.32
CA CYS A 168 6.66 6.34 -12.53
C CYS A 168 6.40 7.10 -11.22
N PHE A 169 5.92 6.41 -10.17
CA PHE A 169 5.69 7.06 -8.87
C PHE A 169 6.99 7.57 -8.22
N PHE A 170 8.10 6.84 -8.38
CA PHE A 170 9.40 7.28 -7.88
C PHE A 170 9.88 8.54 -8.60
N ALA A 171 9.81 8.57 -9.93
CA ALA A 171 10.14 9.75 -10.72
C ALA A 171 9.26 10.94 -10.36
N LEU A 172 7.95 10.71 -10.17
CA LEU A 172 7.00 11.75 -9.77
C LEU A 172 7.34 12.33 -8.38
N ALA A 173 7.65 11.48 -7.41
CA ALA A 173 8.09 11.92 -6.08
C ALA A 173 9.39 12.75 -6.16
N LEU A 174 10.33 12.34 -7.02
CA LEU A 174 11.59 13.05 -7.25
C LEU A 174 11.35 14.43 -7.90
N ILE A 175 10.47 14.51 -8.91
CA ILE A 175 10.07 15.77 -9.54
C ILE A 175 9.49 16.72 -8.49
N PHE A 176 8.59 16.27 -7.63
CA PHE A 176 8.01 17.11 -6.58
C PHE A 176 9.01 17.49 -5.48
N ALA A 177 9.97 16.62 -5.16
CA ALA A 177 11.06 16.95 -4.25
C ALA A 177 11.93 18.07 -4.82
N LEU A 178 12.34 17.97 -6.09
CA LEU A 178 13.11 19.01 -6.78
C LEU A 178 12.29 20.30 -6.89
N ALA A 179 11.03 20.21 -7.29
CA ALA A 179 10.13 21.36 -7.36
C ALA A 179 10.03 22.07 -6.01
N PHE A 180 9.91 21.33 -4.89
CA PHE A 180 9.95 21.93 -3.55
C PHE A 180 11.28 22.64 -3.27
N ILE A 181 12.42 22.05 -3.60
CA ILE A 181 13.74 22.66 -3.34
C ILE A 181 13.92 23.97 -4.13
N TYR A 182 13.52 23.99 -5.41
CA TYR A 182 13.72 25.14 -6.30
C TYR A 182 12.63 26.22 -6.15
N ILE A 183 11.36 25.82 -6.22
CA ILE A 183 10.20 26.71 -6.17
C ILE A 183 9.89 27.12 -4.73
N LYS A 184 10.33 26.33 -3.74
CA LYS A 184 10.10 26.54 -2.30
C LYS A 184 8.63 26.65 -1.93
N ASN A 185 7.78 25.84 -2.57
CA ASN A 185 6.36 25.77 -2.27
C ASN A 185 6.03 24.54 -1.42
N VAL A 186 5.54 24.73 -0.20
CA VAL A 186 5.22 23.66 0.77
C VAL A 186 4.21 22.65 0.20
N ALA A 187 3.32 23.06 -0.71
CA ALA A 187 2.41 22.13 -1.36
C ALA A 187 3.15 21.03 -2.15
N MET A 188 4.28 21.37 -2.79
CA MET A 188 5.11 20.39 -3.50
C MET A 188 5.70 19.35 -2.53
N LEU A 189 6.08 19.77 -1.32
CA LEU A 189 6.52 18.85 -0.27
C LEU A 189 5.39 17.90 0.16
N LEU A 190 4.17 18.43 0.37
CA LEU A 190 3.02 17.61 0.75
C LEU A 190 2.63 16.61 -0.36
N ILE A 191 2.66 17.03 -1.63
CA ILE A 191 2.39 16.16 -2.77
C ILE A 191 3.49 15.09 -2.88
N MET A 192 4.76 15.45 -2.65
CA MET A 192 5.86 14.48 -2.60
C MET A 192 5.64 13.42 -1.51
N ILE A 193 5.27 13.84 -0.29
CA ILE A 193 4.96 12.92 0.83
C ILE A 193 3.82 11.97 0.45
N LEU A 194 2.73 12.50 -0.11
CA LEU A 194 1.59 11.69 -0.55
C LEU A 194 2.00 10.70 -1.65
N THR A 195 2.76 11.16 -2.64
CA THR A 195 3.25 10.34 -3.75
C THR A 195 4.18 9.24 -3.25
N MET A 196 5.07 9.55 -2.30
CA MET A 196 5.96 8.57 -1.69
C MET A 196 5.21 7.55 -0.83
N PHE A 197 4.20 7.99 -0.09
CA PHE A 197 3.31 7.08 0.64
C PHE A 197 2.62 6.09 -0.33
N ILE A 198 2.08 6.58 -1.45
CA ILE A 198 1.47 5.74 -2.49
C ILE A 198 2.50 4.78 -3.10
N PHE A 199 3.70 5.27 -3.43
CA PHE A 199 4.80 4.46 -3.94
C PHE A 199 5.11 3.28 -3.01
N LEU A 200 5.27 3.54 -1.71
CA LEU A 200 5.52 2.49 -0.71
C LEU A 200 4.31 1.54 -0.62
N ALA A 201 3.09 2.07 -0.62
CA ALA A 201 1.86 1.28 -0.58
C ALA A 201 1.67 0.36 -1.79
N THR A 202 2.24 0.67 -2.96
CA THR A 202 2.17 -0.20 -4.15
C THR A 202 2.77 -1.59 -3.93
N ILE A 203 3.60 -1.77 -2.90
CA ILE A 203 4.13 -3.09 -2.53
C ILE A 203 3.05 -4.13 -2.27
N ASN A 204 1.90 -3.70 -1.74
CA ASN A 204 0.78 -4.59 -1.46
C ASN A 204 0.13 -5.13 -2.74
N VAL A 205 0.40 -4.51 -3.89
CA VAL A 205 -0.04 -4.98 -5.21
C VAL A 205 0.84 -6.12 -5.72
N ALA A 206 2.03 -6.34 -5.14
CA ALA A 206 2.91 -7.46 -5.49
C ALA A 206 2.23 -8.82 -5.33
N PHE A 207 1.32 -8.92 -4.38
CA PHE A 207 0.36 -10.01 -4.25
C PHE A 207 -1.01 -9.42 -4.58
N ALA A 208 -1.41 -9.56 -5.84
CA ALA A 208 -2.71 -9.11 -6.29
C ALA A 208 -3.74 -10.26 -6.18
N PRO A 209 -4.94 -9.97 -5.66
CA PRO A 209 -6.05 -10.92 -5.70
C PRO A 209 -6.59 -11.08 -7.12
N GLY A 210 -7.28 -12.19 -7.40
CA GLY A 210 -8.05 -12.37 -8.63
C GLY A 210 -7.94 -13.75 -9.26
N ASP A 211 -8.99 -14.16 -9.98
CA ASP A 211 -9.12 -15.52 -10.52
C ASP A 211 -8.13 -15.84 -11.65
N GLU A 212 -7.65 -14.81 -12.34
CA GLU A 212 -6.65 -14.90 -13.41
C GLU A 212 -5.21 -15.07 -12.88
N ARG A 213 -5.00 -15.00 -11.56
CA ARG A 213 -3.66 -14.99 -10.96
C ARG A 213 -3.46 -16.16 -10.02
N GLU A 214 -2.52 -17.01 -10.41
CA GLU A 214 -2.09 -18.16 -9.64
C GLU A 214 -0.72 -17.88 -9.02
N TYR A 215 -0.52 -18.38 -7.82
CA TYR A 215 0.75 -18.35 -7.12
C TYR A 215 1.16 -19.78 -6.76
N GLU A 216 2.45 -20.02 -6.66
CA GLU A 216 3.02 -21.29 -6.22
C GLU A 216 3.65 -21.12 -4.85
N ILE A 217 3.35 -22.05 -3.94
CA ILE A 217 4.12 -22.24 -2.71
C ILE A 217 5.32 -23.10 -3.07
N VAL A 218 6.50 -22.51 -2.97
CA VAL A 218 7.78 -23.17 -3.30
C VAL A 218 8.31 -23.94 -2.11
N GLU A 219 8.19 -23.36 -0.93
CA GLU A 219 8.84 -23.84 0.30
C GLU A 219 8.05 -23.40 1.52
N VAL A 220 8.07 -24.24 2.57
CA VAL A 220 7.38 -24.03 3.84
C VAL A 220 8.39 -24.21 4.96
N ILE A 221 8.52 -23.19 5.82
CA ILE A 221 9.23 -23.28 7.09
C ILE A 221 8.19 -23.12 8.20
N SER A 222 8.02 -24.19 9.00
CA SER A 222 7.19 -24.24 10.20
C SER A 222 7.96 -23.80 11.43
#